data_AF-A0A929NFH5-F1
#
_entry.id   AF-A0A929NFH5-F1
#
_cell.length_a   1.000
_cell.length_b   1.000
_cell.length_c   1.000
_cell.angle_alpha   90.00
_cell.angle_beta   90.00
_cell.angle_gamma   90.00
#
_symmetry.space_group_name_H-M   'P 1'
#
loop_
_entity.id
_entity.type
_entity.pdbx_description
1 polymer ?
#
loop_
_entity_poly.entity_id
_entity_poly.type
_entity_poly.pdbx_seq_one_letter_code
_entity_poly.pdbx_strand_id
1 'polypeptide(L)' 'LLSEAHELGIQVFVWTVDSKNDMERLIAMGIDGIITNRPDILRDLIRED' A
#
# COMPACT_ATOMS: atom_id res chain seq x y z
N LEU A 1 -2.93 3.96 14.93
CA LEU A 1 -1.69 4.02 14.12
C LEU A 1 -1.95 4.56 12.72
N LEU A 2 -2.58 3.85 11.77
CA LEU A 2 -2.77 4.42 10.42
C LEU A 2 -3.68 5.67 10.43
N SER A 3 -4.89 5.56 10.99
CA SER A 3 -5.79 6.73 11.16
C SER A 3 -5.13 7.88 11.90
N GLU A 4 -4.43 7.58 12.99
CA GLU A 4 -3.72 8.58 13.81
C GLU A 4 -2.57 9.26 13.05
N ALA A 5 -1.82 8.52 12.23
CA ALA A 5 -0.81 9.09 11.36
C ALA A 5 -1.45 10.04 10.35
N HIS A 6 -2.56 9.63 9.73
CA HIS A 6 -3.32 10.47 8.80
C HIS A 6 -3.91 11.73 9.46
N GLU A 7 -4.43 11.62 10.69
CA GLU A 7 -4.90 12.76 11.49
C GLU A 7 -3.78 13.77 11.79
N LEU A 8 -2.54 13.30 11.89
CA LEU A 8 -1.34 14.13 12.04
C LEU A 8 -0.76 14.60 10.69
N GLY A 9 -1.39 14.26 9.56
CA GLY A 9 -0.91 14.60 8.22
C GLY A 9 0.34 13.82 7.77
N ILE A 10 0.62 12.67 8.39
CA ILE A 10 1.77 11.82 8.10
C ILE A 10 1.37 10.75 7.07
N GLN A 11 2.11 10.68 5.97
CA GLN A 11 1.96 9.60 4.98
C GLN A 11 2.63 8.32 5.46
N VAL A 12 2.00 7.18 5.22
CA VAL A 12 2.47 5.86 5.64
C VAL A 12 2.81 5.00 4.42
N PHE A 13 4.10 4.72 4.29
CA PHE A 13 4.65 3.83 3.27
C PHE A 13 5.12 2.53 3.92
N VAL A 14 4.78 1.38 3.32
CA VAL A 14 5.13 0.06 3.83
C VAL A 14 6.26 -0.57 3.00
N TRP A 15 7.18 -1.28 3.68
CA TRP A 15 8.36 -1.92 3.10
C TRP A 15 8.62 -3.29 3.74
N THR A 16 9.08 -4.33 3.06
CA THR A 16 8.89 -4.63 1.62
C THR A 16 7.69 -5.55 1.51
N VAL A 17 6.75 -5.26 0.60
CA VAL A 17 5.58 -6.13 0.41
C VAL A 17 5.63 -6.75 -0.98
N ASP A 18 5.88 -8.06 -1.06
CA ASP A 18 5.99 -8.79 -2.33
C ASP A 18 4.80 -9.74 -2.58
N SER A 19 3.97 -9.97 -1.57
CA SER A 19 2.78 -10.82 -1.65
C SER A 19 1.57 -10.04 -2.15
N LYS A 20 0.91 -10.56 -3.20
CA LYS A 20 -0.32 -9.96 -3.77
C LYS A 20 -1.42 -9.79 -2.71
N ASN A 21 -1.64 -10.82 -1.88
CA ASN A 21 -2.67 -10.79 -0.84
C ASN A 21 -2.40 -9.72 0.23
N ASP A 22 -1.13 -9.50 0.57
CA ASP A 22 -0.76 -8.46 1.52
C ASP A 22 -0.91 -7.07 0.90
N MET A 23 -0.55 -6.90 -0.39
CA MET A 23 -0.79 -5.67 -1.12
C MET A 23 -2.29 -5.32 -1.14
N GLU A 24 -3.16 -6.26 -1.51
CA GLU A 24 -4.62 -6.06 -1.54
C GLU A 24 -5.15 -5.62 -0.18
N ARG A 25 -4.73 -6.31 0.90
CA ARG A 25 -5.13 -5.96 2.27
C ARG A 25 -4.66 -4.57 2.66
N LEU A 26 -3.40 -4.23 2.39
CA LEU A 26 -2.82 -2.94 2.77
C LEU A 26 -3.44 -1.79 1.98
N ILE A 27 -3.66 -1.97 0.67
CA ILE A 27 -4.40 -1.02 -0.17
C ILE A 27 -5.80 -0.79 0.42
N ALA A 28 -6.53 -1.85 0.76
CA ALA A 28 -7.86 -1.75 1.37
C ALA A 28 -7.83 -1.07 2.75
N MET A 29 -6.71 -1.15 3.48
CA MET A 29 -6.51 -0.43 4.73
C MET A 29 -6.24 1.07 4.54
N GLY A 30 -5.92 1.52 3.32
CA GLY A 30 -5.67 2.93 2.99
C GLY A 30 -4.22 3.36 3.22
N ILE A 31 -3.23 2.49 2.99
CA ILE A 31 -1.83 2.95 2.97
C ILE A 31 -1.59 3.98 1.85
N ASP A 32 -0.57 4.82 2.01
CA ASP A 32 -0.25 5.86 1.02
C ASP A 32 0.72 5.34 -0.06
N GLY A 33 1.46 4.27 0.23
CA GLY A 33 2.33 3.64 -0.75
C GLY A 33 2.92 2.31 -0.31
N ILE A 34 3.26 1.49 -1.29
CA ILE A 34 3.92 0.19 -1.10
C ILE A 34 5.28 0.23 -1.79
N ILE A 35 6.33 -0.11 -1.05
CA ILE A 35 7.65 -0.40 -1.58
C ILE A 35 7.76 -1.91 -1.77
N THR A 36 8.03 -2.35 -3.00
CA THR A 36 7.98 -3.76 -3.42
C THR A 36 9.07 -4.10 -4.43
N ASN A 37 9.55 -5.35 -4.40
CA ASN A 37 10.36 -5.93 -5.46
C ASN A 37 9.50 -6.46 -6.63
N ARG A 38 8.17 -6.43 -6.49
CA ARG A 38 7.18 -6.91 -7.47
C ARG A 38 6.30 -5.77 -7.98
N PRO A 39 6.88 -4.73 -8.61
CA PRO A 39 6.10 -3.60 -9.13
C PRO A 39 5.14 -4.02 -10.25
N ASP A 40 5.39 -5.14 -10.92
CA ASP A 40 4.47 -5.77 -11.87
C ASP A 40 3.12 -6.10 -11.23
N ILE A 41 3.13 -6.78 -10.08
CA ILE A 41 1.91 -7.16 -9.36
C ILE A 41 1.19 -5.93 -8.83
N LEU A 42 1.91 -5.02 -8.18
CA LEU A 42 1.30 -3.82 -7.60
C LEU A 42 0.64 -2.95 -8.68
N ARG A 43 1.30 -2.77 -9.83
CA ARG A 43 0.74 -2.01 -10.95
C ARG A 43 -0.56 -2.62 -11.45
N ASP A 44 -0.62 -3.95 -11.57
CA ASP A 44 -1.82 -4.63 -12.06
C ASP A 44 -2.98 -4.55 -11.05
N LEU A 45 -2.69 -4.39 -9.75
CA LEU A 45 -3.70 -4.18 -8.70
C LEU A 45 -4.30 -2.76 -8.68
N ILE A 46 -3.52 -1.73 -9.01
CA ILE A 46 -3.94 -0.32 -8.88
C ILE A 46 -4.36 0.34 -10.19
N ARG A 47 -4.35 -0.40 -11.31
CA ARG A 47 -4.85 0.09 -12.59
C ARG A 47 -6.37 0.18 -12.54
N GLU A 48 -6.91 1.36 -12.80
CA GLU A 48 -8.32 1.56 -13.15
C GLU A 48 -8.50 1.35 -14.66
N ASP A 49 -9.63 0.77 -15.08
CA ASP A 49 -10.02 0.63 -16.50
C ASP A 49 -10.46 1.97 -17.12
#